data_AF-A0A8U0IH79-F1
#
_entry.id   AF-A0A8U0IH79-F1
#
_cell.length_a   1.000
_cell.length_b   1.000
_cell.length_c   1.000
_cell.angle_alpha   90.00
_cell.angle_beta   90.00
_cell.angle_gamma   90.00
#
_symmetry.space_group_name_H-M   'P 1'
#
loop_
_entity.id
_entity.type
_entity.pdbx_description
1 polymer ?
#
loop_
_entity_poly.entity_id
_entity_poly.type
_entity_poly.pdbx_seq_one_letter_code
_entity_poly.pdbx_strand_id
1 'polypeptide(L)' 'MQKSEFFDALTLWFVAAIFLRTGSGSSNPAIAVMAIVATLLSYAVPLYLLGESVLLLTE' A
#
# COMPACT_ATOMS: atom_id res chain seq x y z
N MET A 1 16.19 -6.25 1.57
CA MET A 1 15.14 -6.11 2.62
C MET A 1 15.30 -7.06 3.81
N GLN A 2 15.15 -6.58 5.06
CA GLN A 2 14.99 -7.44 6.25
C GLN A 2 13.58 -8.02 6.32
N LYS A 3 13.42 -9.22 6.91
CA LYS A 3 12.13 -9.91 7.00
C LYS A 3 11.03 -9.08 7.68
N SER A 4 11.37 -8.28 8.69
CA SER A 4 10.44 -7.37 9.37
C SER A 4 9.89 -6.30 8.43
N GLU A 5 10.76 -5.64 7.67
CA GLU A 5 10.37 -4.57 6.74
C GLU A 5 9.38 -5.08 5.69
N PHE A 6 9.54 -6.33 5.24
CA PHE A 6 8.66 -6.96 4.25
C PHE A 6 7.23 -7.10 4.79
N PHE A 7 7.10 -7.58 6.03
CA PHE A 7 5.81 -7.70 6.70
C PHE A 7 5.20 -6.34 7.05
N ASP A 8 6.03 -5.34 7.36
CA ASP A 8 5.58 -3.98 7.61
C ASP A 8 4.99 -3.35 6.33
N ALA A 9 5.68 -3.50 5.20
CA ALA A 9 5.19 -3.05 3.90
C ALA A 9 3.87 -3.75 3.51
N LEU A 10 3.78 -5.07 3.67
CA LEU A 10 2.55 -5.83 3.46
C LEU A 10 1.40 -5.35 4.35
N THR A 11 1.68 -5.07 5.61
CA THR A 11 0.68 -4.55 6.56
C THR A 11 0.19 -3.17 6.14
N LEU A 12 1.09 -2.28 5.74
CA LEU A 12 0.73 -0.95 5.22
C LEU A 12 -0.14 -1.05 3.97
N TRP A 13 0.20 -1.94 3.05
CA TRP A 13 -0.61 -2.19 1.86
C TRP A 13 -2.01 -2.69 2.21
N PHE A 14 -2.10 -3.64 3.14
CA PHE A 14 -3.39 -4.17 3.61
C PHE A 14 -4.24 -3.08 4.27
N VAL A 15 -3.65 -2.28 5.16
CA VAL A 15 -4.34 -1.16 5.82
C VAL A 15 -4.85 -0.14 4.80
N ALA A 16 -4.05 0.21 3.79
CA ALA A 16 -4.47 1.11 2.72
C ALA A 16 -5.65 0.53 1.91
N ALA A 17 -5.61 -0.76 1.58
CA ALA A 17 -6.70 -1.44 0.87
C ALA A 17 -8.00 -1.49 1.69
N ILE A 18 -7.90 -1.78 2.99
CA ILE A 18 -9.05 -1.76 3.90
C ILE A 18 -9.62 -0.34 4.03
N PHE A 19 -8.75 0.67 4.16
CA PHE A 19 -9.18 2.06 4.22
C PHE A 19 -9.97 2.49 2.97
N LEU A 20 -9.50 2.12 1.77
CA LEU A 20 -10.22 2.40 0.53
C LEU A 20 -11.59 1.71 0.49
N ARG A 21 -11.69 0.49 1.01
CA ARG A 21 -12.94 -0.24 1.06
C ARG A 21 -13.94 0.37 2.04
N THR A 22 -13.49 0.75 3.24
CA THR A 22 -14.35 1.25 4.32
C THR A 22 -14.69 2.73 4.18
N GLY A 23 -13.80 3.53 3.61
CA GLY A 23 -14.02 4.96 3.33
C GLY A 23 -14.88 5.23 2.09
N SER A 24 -15.14 4.20 1.27
CA SER A 24 -15.93 4.33 0.04
C SER A 24 -17.36 4.80 0.34
N GLY A 25 -17.78 5.89 -0.32
CA GLY A 25 -19.10 6.49 -0.13
C GLY A 25 -19.19 7.56 0.96
N SER A 26 -18.09 7.92 1.63
CA SER A 26 -18.08 9.05 2.56
C SER A 26 -18.10 10.40 1.83
N SER A 27 -18.96 11.32 2.28
CA SER A 27 -18.98 12.72 1.84
C SER A 27 -18.04 13.63 2.63
N ASN A 28 -17.22 13.07 3.54
CA ASN A 28 -16.25 13.83 4.31
C ASN A 28 -14.98 14.14 3.48
N PRO A 29 -14.63 15.42 3.26
CA PRO A 29 -13.47 15.80 2.46
C PRO A 29 -12.13 15.29 3.02
N ALA A 30 -12.00 15.11 4.33
CA ALA A 30 -10.80 14.52 4.92
C ALA A 30 -10.60 13.05 4.50
N ILE A 31 -11.70 12.29 4.40
CA ILE A 31 -11.68 10.90 3.94
C ILE A 31 -11.33 10.84 2.45
N ALA A 32 -11.82 11.79 1.65
CA ALA A 32 -11.47 11.87 0.22
C ALA A 32 -9.97 12.11 -0.01
N VAL A 33 -9.34 13.02 0.75
CA VAL A 33 -7.88 13.27 0.65
C VAL A 33 -7.09 12.03 1.07
N MET A 34 -7.48 11.39 2.17
CA MET A 34 -6.84 10.14 2.62
C MET A 34 -7.03 9.00 1.62
N ALA A 35 -8.15 8.95 0.89
CA ALA A 35 -8.40 7.94 -0.13
C ALA A 35 -7.45 8.08 -1.32
N ILE A 36 -7.07 9.30 -1.70
CA ILE A 36 -6.07 9.53 -2.75
C ILE A 36 -4.71 8.95 -2.33
N VAL A 37 -4.28 9.24 -1.09
CA VAL A 37 -3.02 8.73 -0.53
C VAL A 37 -3.06 7.19 -0.44
N ALA A 38 -4.14 6.62 0.08
CA ALA A 38 -4.32 5.18 0.17
C ALA A 38 -4.32 4.51 -1.21
N THR A 39 -4.91 5.17 -2.23
CA THR A 39 -4.85 4.69 -3.62
C THR A 39 -3.42 4.63 -4.11
N LEU A 40 -2.63 5.69 -3.92
CA LEU A 40 -1.21 5.68 -4.29
C LEU A 40 -0.43 4.57 -3.59
N LEU A 41 -0.63 4.39 -2.28
CA LEU A 41 0.01 3.29 -1.53
C LEU A 41 -0.40 1.91 -2.04
N SER A 42 -1.67 1.74 -2.44
CA SER A 42 -2.18 0.47 -2.95
C SER A 42 -1.46 -0.01 -4.22
N TYR A 43 -0.87 0.90 -5.00
CA TYR A 43 -0.05 0.61 -6.17
C TYR A 43 1.45 0.69 -5.89
N ALA A 44 1.91 1.66 -5.11
CA ALA A 44 3.32 1.87 -4.82
C ALA A 44 3.93 0.72 -4.01
N VAL A 45 3.20 0.20 -3.01
CA VAL A 45 3.74 -0.87 -2.15
C VAL A 45 3.91 -2.19 -2.91
N PRO A 46 2.93 -2.68 -3.71
CA PRO A 46 3.15 -3.88 -4.52
C PRO A 46 4.27 -3.72 -5.54
N LEU A 47 4.41 -2.54 -6.17
CA LEU A 47 5.50 -2.27 -7.11
C LEU A 47 6.86 -2.29 -6.41
N TYR A 48 6.95 -1.74 -5.21
CA TYR A 48 8.17 -1.81 -4.39
C TYR A 48 8.53 -3.26 -4.04
N LEU A 49 7.55 -4.05 -3.58
CA LEU A 49 7.77 -5.47 -3.27
C LEU A 49 8.16 -6.28 -4.52
N LEU A 50 7.55 -6.00 -5.67
CA LEU A 50 7.89 -6.62 -6.96
C LEU A 50 9.30 -6.22 -7.43
N GLY A 51 9.65 -4.95 -7.35
CA GLY A 51 10.98 -4.46 -7.73
C GLY A 51 12.08 -5.15 -6.95
N GLU A 52 11.93 -5.23 -5.63
CA GLU A 52 12.91 -5.89 -4.76
C GLU A 52 13.01 -7.40 -5.04
N SER A 53 11.87 -8.08 -5.23
CA SER A 53 11.87 -9.52 -5.51
C SER A 53 12.42 -9.86 -6.90
N VAL A 54 12.20 -9.01 -7.89
CA VAL A 54 12.81 -9.15 -9.23
C VAL A 54 14.31 -8.88 -9.19
N LEU A 55 14.74 -7.86 -8.43
CA LEU A 55 16.16 -7.54 -8.24
C LEU A 55 16.90 -8.73 -7.63
N LEU A 56 16.35 -9.33 -6.57
CA LEU A 56 16.89 -10.52 -5.91
C LEU A 56 16.98 -11.76 -6.79
N LEU A 57 16.18 -11.86 -7.86
CA LEU A 57 16.22 -12.97 -8.80
C LEU A 57 17.19 -12.74 -9.97
N THR A 58 17.68 -11.51 -10.13
CA THR A 58 18.57 -11.11 -11.23
C THR A 58 20.05 -11.07 -10.81
N GLU A 59 20.32 -11.05 -9.50
CA GLU A 59 21.66 -11.22 -8.90
C GLU A 59 21.95 -12.68 -8.55
#